data_AF-A0A665UNZ5-F1
#
_entry.id   AF-A0A665UNZ5-F1
#
_cell.length_a   1.000
_cell.length_b   1.000
_cell.length_c   1.000
_cell.angle_alpha   90.00
_cell.angle_beta   90.00
_cell.angle_gamma   90.00
#
_symmetry.space_group_name_H-M   'P 1'
#
loop_
_entity.id
_entity.type
_entity.pdbx_description
1 polymer ?
#
loop_
_entity_poly.entity_id
_entity_poly.type
_entity_poly.pdbx_seq_one_letter_code
_entity_poly.pdbx_strand_id
1 'polypeptide(L)'
;FASGSFAAMCEKINKVNSWLSGLFGDQPVPQFEVNTRTVDLLYQLAQSSEARCSDTALLIEDLKQKASEYQADGAHLQDVLLQGVGLSNASLSKPAADYLSALVDNAMVLGVRDTSLGSFMPAVNNLTNEVLEAEKSNRRLERELRALRKRLGATLVLRSTLQEDINKTVKAQAVESATAEERLLSMDFLMVKAKELSNRRERAQLVSRNMDKSVTHQAIVQLSEEVTTLKQEIIPLKEKLKPYMDLSPSPFLAQVKIEEAKRELAAVDSELEMKVDFK
;
A
#
# COMPACT_ATOMS: atom_id res chain seq x y z
N PHE A 1 -23.36 54.86 81.24
CA PHE A 1 -24.01 53.57 80.92
C PHE A 1 -24.16 53.30 79.41
N ALA A 2 -24.30 54.29 78.52
CA ALA A 2 -24.46 54.04 77.07
C ALA A 2 -23.18 53.59 76.31
N SER A 3 -21.97 53.93 76.80
CA SER A 3 -20.71 53.62 76.10
C SER A 3 -20.33 52.13 76.09
N GLY A 4 -20.80 51.34 77.08
CA GLY A 4 -20.48 49.91 77.16
C GLY A 4 -21.33 49.04 76.23
N SER A 5 -22.55 49.47 75.90
CA SER A 5 -23.48 48.73 75.03
C SER A 5 -23.10 48.83 73.55
N PHE A 6 -22.50 49.94 73.12
CA PHE A 6 -22.07 50.12 71.74
C PHE A 6 -20.78 49.33 71.44
N ALA A 7 -19.82 49.32 72.39
CA ALA A 7 -18.59 48.54 72.25
C ALA A 7 -18.86 47.02 72.15
N ALA A 8 -19.76 46.48 72.98
CA ALA A 8 -20.17 45.08 72.92
C ALA A 8 -20.88 44.72 71.60
N MET A 9 -21.64 45.65 71.02
CA MET A 9 -22.30 45.46 69.72
C MET A 9 -21.27 45.42 68.58
N CYS A 10 -20.27 46.32 68.59
CA CYS A 10 -19.19 46.31 67.61
C CYS A 10 -18.37 45.01 67.63
N GLU A 11 -18.10 44.47 68.82
CA GLU A 11 -17.39 43.20 68.98
C GLU A 11 -18.17 42.01 68.38
N LYS A 12 -19.49 41.94 68.62
CA LYS A 12 -20.37 40.94 68.02
C LYS A 12 -20.40 41.03 66.49
N ILE A 13 -20.50 42.25 65.95
CA ILE A 13 -20.48 42.47 64.49
C ILE A 13 -19.16 41.99 63.88
N ASN A 14 -18.01 42.28 64.52
CA ASN A 14 -16.71 41.83 64.03
C ASN A 14 -16.60 40.31 64.01
N LYS A 15 -17.04 39.62 65.08
CA LYS A 15 -17.05 38.15 65.13
C LYS A 15 -17.98 37.54 64.08
N VAL A 16 -19.16 38.12 63.88
CA VAL A 16 -20.11 37.70 62.83
C VAL A 16 -19.51 37.87 61.44
N ASN A 17 -18.92 39.02 61.13
CA ASN A 17 -18.30 39.28 59.83
C ASN A 17 -17.13 38.32 59.56
N SER A 18 -16.26 38.08 60.54
CA SER A 18 -15.16 37.12 60.41
C SER A 18 -15.66 35.69 60.18
N TRP A 19 -16.71 35.27 60.89
CA TRP A 19 -17.32 33.96 60.71
C TRP A 19 -18.00 33.82 59.33
N LEU A 20 -18.73 34.84 58.88
CA LEU A 20 -19.34 34.86 57.55
C LEU A 20 -18.28 34.84 56.44
N SER A 21 -17.22 35.65 56.55
CA SER A 21 -16.09 35.60 55.60
C SER A 21 -15.44 34.22 55.56
N GLY A 22 -15.30 33.54 56.71
CA GLY A 22 -14.80 32.17 56.76
C GLY A 22 -15.74 31.14 56.11
N LEU A 23 -17.06 31.32 56.24
CA LEU A 23 -18.08 30.43 55.67
C LEU A 23 -18.19 30.57 54.14
N PHE A 24 -18.10 31.80 53.64
CA PHE A 24 -18.23 32.11 52.21
C PHE A 24 -16.89 32.06 51.45
N GLY A 25 -15.75 32.04 52.15
CA GLY A 25 -14.42 31.98 51.52
C GLY A 25 -14.19 33.15 50.58
N ASP A 26 -13.99 32.85 49.29
CA ASP A 26 -13.76 33.85 48.24
C ASP A 26 -15.06 34.49 47.69
N GLN A 27 -16.24 34.02 48.11
CA GLN A 27 -17.51 34.58 47.67
C GLN A 27 -17.91 35.81 48.50
N PRO A 28 -18.56 36.82 47.88
CA PRO A 28 -19.03 37.98 48.62
C PRO A 28 -20.14 37.57 49.61
N VAL A 29 -20.00 37.99 50.86
CA VAL A 29 -21.01 37.77 51.90
C VAL A 29 -22.32 38.47 51.48
N PRO A 30 -23.48 37.76 51.49
CA PRO A 30 -24.76 38.36 51.16
C PRO A 30 -25.10 39.54 52.07
N GLN A 31 -25.70 40.58 51.51
CA GLN A 31 -26.14 41.74 52.29
C GLN A 31 -27.21 41.33 53.29
N PHE A 32 -27.05 41.75 54.54
CA PHE A 32 -28.01 41.50 55.61
C PHE A 32 -28.30 42.78 56.40
N GLU A 33 -29.44 42.82 57.07
CA GLU A 33 -29.84 43.97 57.88
C GLU A 33 -29.05 44.01 59.20
N VAL A 34 -28.25 45.05 59.40
CA VAL A 34 -27.45 45.25 60.62
C VAL A 34 -28.30 45.92 61.71
N ASN A 35 -29.21 45.14 62.30
CA ASN A 35 -29.96 45.52 63.49
C ASN A 35 -29.52 44.67 64.70
N THR A 36 -29.84 45.11 65.93
CA THR A 36 -29.44 44.44 67.17
C THR A 36 -29.87 42.98 67.22
N ARG A 37 -31.12 42.71 66.83
CA ARG A 37 -31.70 41.36 66.82
C ARG A 37 -30.99 40.42 65.83
N THR A 38 -30.72 40.88 64.62
CA THR A 38 -30.07 40.09 63.56
C THR A 38 -28.63 39.77 63.91
N VAL A 39 -27.88 40.75 64.42
CA VAL A 39 -26.49 40.54 64.86
C VAL A 39 -26.42 39.59 66.05
N ASP A 40 -27.34 39.69 67.02
CA ASP A 40 -27.38 38.76 68.16
C ASP A 40 -27.67 37.32 67.72
N LEU A 41 -28.60 37.11 66.80
CA LEU A 41 -28.90 35.79 66.23
C LEU A 41 -27.72 35.22 65.45
N LEU A 42 -27.09 36.03 64.59
CA LEU A 42 -25.91 35.61 63.83
C LEU A 42 -24.72 35.32 64.73
N TYR A 43 -24.55 36.09 65.81
CA TYR A 43 -23.49 35.87 66.79
C TYR A 43 -23.68 34.55 67.56
N GLN A 44 -24.91 34.24 67.98
CA GLN A 44 -25.23 32.95 68.59
C GLN A 44 -25.02 31.79 67.61
N LEU A 45 -25.41 31.97 66.34
CA LEU A 45 -25.19 30.96 65.31
C LEU A 45 -23.69 30.73 65.05
N ALA A 46 -22.89 31.79 65.00
CA ALA A 46 -21.44 31.72 64.87
C ALA A 46 -20.81 30.94 66.02
N GLN A 47 -21.19 31.25 67.26
CA GLN A 47 -20.70 30.52 68.44
C GLN A 47 -21.10 29.05 68.42
N SER A 48 -22.35 28.74 68.07
CA SER A 48 -22.83 27.35 67.98
C SER A 48 -22.14 26.59 66.87
N SER A 49 -21.91 27.23 65.71
CA SER A 49 -21.18 26.65 64.59
C SER A 49 -19.73 26.37 64.96
N GLU A 50 -19.04 27.32 65.58
CA GLU A 50 -17.65 27.19 66.01
C GLU A 50 -17.48 26.05 67.01
N ALA A 51 -18.34 25.99 68.04
CA ALA A 51 -18.34 24.90 69.02
C ALA A 51 -18.57 23.53 68.36
N ARG A 52 -19.59 23.42 67.48
CA ARG A 52 -19.85 22.18 66.75
C ARG A 52 -18.70 21.77 65.84
N CYS A 53 -18.11 22.72 65.11
CA CYS A 53 -16.96 22.45 64.24
C CYS A 53 -15.77 21.94 65.06
N SER A 54 -15.49 22.56 66.20
CA SER A 54 -14.46 22.12 67.14
C SER A 54 -14.72 20.68 67.62
N ASP A 55 -15.94 20.39 68.07
CA ASP A 55 -16.31 19.04 68.54
C ASP A 55 -16.17 17.99 67.42
N THR A 56 -16.59 18.31 66.20
CA THR A 56 -16.41 17.41 65.06
C THR A 56 -14.95 17.20 64.70
N ALA A 57 -14.11 18.23 64.79
CA ALA A 57 -12.68 18.12 64.53
C ALA A 57 -12.00 17.22 65.57
N LEU A 58 -12.36 17.37 66.86
CA LEU A 58 -11.87 16.50 67.93
C LEU A 58 -12.30 15.04 67.72
N LEU A 59 -13.55 14.80 67.32
CA LEU A 59 -14.03 13.44 67.02
C LEU A 59 -13.29 12.82 65.83
N ILE A 60 -13.02 13.58 64.77
CA ILE A 60 -12.24 13.12 63.62
C ILE A 60 -10.83 12.72 64.06
N GLU A 61 -10.19 13.52 64.90
CA GLU A 61 -8.84 13.23 65.39
C GLU A 61 -8.80 12.00 66.30
N ASP A 62 -9.76 11.85 67.21
CA ASP A 62 -9.92 10.65 68.04
C ASP A 62 -10.11 9.39 67.17
N LEU A 63 -10.95 9.45 66.13
CA LEU A 63 -11.15 8.31 65.23
C LEU A 63 -9.89 7.97 64.43
N LYS A 64 -9.12 8.96 63.97
CA LYS A 64 -7.83 8.71 63.30
C LYS A 64 -6.83 8.07 64.24
N GLN A 65 -6.73 8.57 65.47
CA GLN A 65 -5.85 7.99 66.49
C GLN A 65 -6.24 6.54 66.75
N LYS A 66 -7.53 6.25 67.02
CA LYS A 66 -8.02 4.88 67.22
C LYS A 66 -7.75 3.98 66.01
N ALA A 67 -7.92 4.49 64.79
CA ALA A 67 -7.61 3.71 63.58
C ALA A 67 -6.12 3.34 63.53
N SER A 68 -5.23 4.28 63.87
CA SER A 68 -3.79 4.02 63.94
C SER A 68 -3.40 3.04 65.05
N GLU A 69 -4.03 3.15 66.24
CA GLU A 69 -3.83 2.23 67.36
C GLU A 69 -4.28 0.83 66.99
N TYR A 70 -5.48 0.66 66.43
CA TYR A 70 -5.97 -0.65 65.98
C TYR A 70 -5.10 -1.27 64.88
N GLN A 71 -4.58 -0.45 63.96
CA GLN A 71 -3.64 -0.93 62.95
C GLN A 71 -2.33 -1.42 63.57
N ALA A 72 -1.79 -0.69 64.55
CA ALA A 72 -0.57 -1.06 65.27
C ALA A 72 -0.77 -2.34 66.11
N ASP A 73 -1.89 -2.44 66.84
CA ASP A 73 -2.26 -3.63 67.61
C ASP A 73 -2.46 -4.84 66.69
N GLY A 74 -3.09 -4.66 65.54
CA GLY A 74 -3.26 -5.71 64.53
C GLY A 74 -1.91 -6.24 64.02
N ALA A 75 -0.98 -5.34 63.70
CA ALA A 75 0.37 -5.71 63.28
C ALA A 75 1.15 -6.41 64.42
N HIS A 76 1.02 -5.91 65.65
CA HIS A 76 1.66 -6.51 66.82
C HIS A 76 1.14 -7.93 67.09
N LEU A 77 -0.18 -8.12 67.11
CA LEU A 77 -0.81 -9.44 67.31
C LEU A 77 -0.41 -10.41 66.20
N GLN A 78 -0.34 -9.94 64.96
CA GLN A 78 0.14 -10.76 63.83
C GLN A 78 1.58 -11.23 64.06
N ASP A 79 2.49 -10.35 64.46
CA ASP A 79 3.89 -10.71 64.73
C ASP A 79 4.00 -11.69 65.91
N VAL A 80 3.29 -11.42 67.01
CA VAL A 80 3.26 -12.31 68.20
C VAL A 80 2.72 -13.69 67.84
N LEU A 81 1.65 -13.78 67.05
CA LEU A 81 1.09 -15.06 66.63
C LEU A 81 2.04 -15.81 65.69
N LEU A 82 2.66 -15.11 64.72
CA LEU A 82 3.62 -15.71 63.81
C LEU A 82 4.86 -16.23 64.55
N GLN A 83 5.38 -15.47 65.52
CA GLN A 83 6.51 -15.90 66.35
C GLN A 83 6.11 -17.02 67.31
N GLY A 84 4.98 -16.89 68.01
CA GLY A 84 4.53 -17.84 69.03
C GLY A 84 4.13 -19.21 68.48
N VAL A 85 3.59 -19.25 67.25
CA VAL A 85 3.25 -20.51 66.55
C VAL A 85 4.44 -21.03 65.73
N GLY A 86 5.56 -20.30 65.67
CA GLY A 86 6.73 -20.69 64.87
C GLY A 86 6.47 -20.64 63.36
N LEU A 87 5.51 -19.83 62.92
CA LEU A 87 5.16 -19.59 61.51
C LEU A 87 5.89 -18.37 60.93
N SER A 88 6.83 -17.80 61.66
CA SER A 88 7.70 -16.76 61.14
C SER A 88 8.52 -17.28 59.96
N ASN A 89 8.79 -16.41 58.98
CA ASN A 89 9.67 -16.73 57.85
C ASN A 89 11.06 -17.22 58.30
N ALA A 90 11.51 -16.78 59.48
CA ALA A 90 12.79 -17.18 60.05
C ALA A 90 12.80 -18.57 60.70
N SER A 91 11.64 -19.13 61.04
CA SER A 91 11.51 -20.45 61.67
C SER A 91 11.18 -21.58 60.69
N LEU A 92 10.96 -21.24 59.41
CA LEU A 92 10.77 -22.21 58.34
C LEU A 92 12.07 -22.97 58.05
N SER A 93 11.94 -24.27 57.79
CA SER A 93 13.05 -25.06 57.27
C SER A 93 13.45 -24.54 55.89
N LYS A 94 14.73 -24.68 55.53
CA LYS A 94 15.23 -24.24 54.22
C LYS A 94 14.38 -24.76 53.04
N PRO A 95 14.00 -26.05 52.98
CA PRO A 95 13.14 -26.53 51.88
C PRO A 95 11.76 -25.85 51.85
N ALA A 96 11.15 -25.60 53.01
CA ALA A 96 9.84 -24.95 53.06
C ALA A 96 9.93 -23.48 52.62
N ALA A 97 11.00 -22.77 52.99
CA ALA A 97 11.28 -21.42 52.52
C ALA A 97 11.51 -21.40 50.99
N ASP A 98 12.27 -22.36 50.45
CA ASP A 98 12.52 -22.48 49.01
C ASP A 98 11.21 -22.72 48.24
N TYR A 99 10.30 -23.58 48.74
CA TYR A 99 8.98 -23.80 48.12
C TYR A 99 8.09 -22.56 48.15
N LEU A 100 8.07 -21.82 49.25
CA LEU A 100 7.31 -20.58 49.35
C LEU A 100 7.87 -19.50 48.42
N SER A 101 9.20 -19.36 48.35
CA SER A 101 9.85 -18.45 47.40
C SER A 101 9.46 -18.81 45.97
N ALA A 102 9.59 -20.09 45.60
CA ALA A 102 9.21 -20.54 44.26
C ALA A 102 7.72 -20.27 43.97
N LEU A 103 6.83 -20.49 44.94
CA LEU A 103 5.40 -20.20 44.77
C LEU A 103 5.15 -18.70 44.53
N VAL A 104 5.80 -17.83 45.29
CA VAL A 104 5.71 -16.37 45.12
C VAL A 104 6.29 -15.94 43.77
N ASP A 105 7.46 -16.47 43.39
CA ASP A 105 8.09 -16.18 42.10
C ASP A 105 7.17 -16.59 40.94
N ASN A 106 6.56 -17.78 41.02
CA ASN A 106 5.57 -18.22 40.03
C ASN A 106 4.32 -17.32 40.03
N ALA A 107 3.86 -16.85 41.20
CA ALA A 107 2.73 -15.92 41.29
C ALA A 107 3.03 -14.61 40.55
N MET A 108 4.24 -14.09 40.77
CA MET A 108 4.71 -12.84 40.16
C MET A 108 4.87 -12.98 38.65
N VAL A 109 5.44 -14.09 38.17
CA VAL A 109 5.58 -14.39 36.73
C VAL A 109 4.22 -14.57 36.06
N LEU A 110 3.29 -15.27 36.71
CA LEU A 110 1.92 -15.45 36.23
C LEU A 110 1.06 -14.18 36.35
N GLY A 111 1.54 -13.16 37.06
CA GLY A 111 0.82 -11.91 37.28
C GLY A 111 -0.46 -12.06 38.10
N VAL A 112 -0.52 -13.03 39.01
CA VAL A 112 -1.71 -13.28 39.83
C VAL A 112 -1.70 -12.47 41.13
N ARG A 113 -2.88 -12.09 41.60
CA ARG A 113 -3.05 -11.26 42.81
C ARG A 113 -2.68 -12.01 44.10
N ASP A 114 -2.98 -13.30 44.16
CA ASP A 114 -2.78 -14.13 45.34
C ASP A 114 -2.32 -15.55 44.97
N THR A 115 -1.83 -16.28 45.98
CA THR A 115 -1.45 -17.69 45.86
C THR A 115 -2.62 -18.64 46.04
N SER A 116 -3.86 -18.15 45.85
CA SER A 116 -5.03 -19.00 45.92
C SER A 116 -5.13 -19.86 44.66
N LEU A 117 -5.66 -21.07 44.83
CA LEU A 117 -5.89 -21.97 43.70
C LEU A 117 -6.81 -21.35 42.64
N GLY A 118 -7.76 -20.50 43.07
CA GLY A 118 -8.70 -19.80 42.19
C GLY A 118 -8.04 -18.78 41.27
N SER A 119 -6.92 -18.18 41.68
CA SER A 119 -6.13 -17.29 40.81
C SER A 119 -5.08 -18.06 40.01
N PHE A 120 -4.42 -19.03 40.63
CA PHE A 120 -3.34 -19.81 40.00
C PHE A 120 -3.82 -20.73 38.88
N MET A 121 -4.89 -21.50 39.10
CA MET A 121 -5.34 -22.49 38.11
C MET A 121 -5.74 -21.87 36.78
N PRO A 122 -6.53 -20.77 36.73
CA PRO A 122 -6.82 -20.11 35.46
C PRO A 122 -5.56 -19.55 34.80
N ALA A 123 -4.63 -18.96 35.55
CA ALA A 123 -3.40 -18.42 34.99
C ALA A 123 -2.51 -19.51 34.36
N VAL A 124 -2.34 -20.63 35.06
CA VAL A 124 -1.61 -21.81 34.56
C VAL A 124 -2.31 -22.41 33.33
N ASN A 125 -3.64 -22.53 33.35
CA ASN A 125 -4.41 -23.02 32.19
C ASN A 125 -4.29 -22.09 30.99
N ASN A 126 -4.34 -20.78 31.20
CA ASN A 126 -4.15 -19.79 30.13
C ASN A 126 -2.76 -19.91 29.53
N LEU A 127 -1.70 -19.95 30.35
CA LEU A 127 -0.33 -20.17 29.89
C LEU A 127 -0.18 -21.50 29.13
N THR A 128 -0.79 -22.57 29.62
CA THR A 128 -0.78 -23.88 28.96
C THR A 128 -1.44 -23.81 27.58
N ASN A 129 -2.57 -23.12 27.47
CA ASN A 129 -3.25 -22.91 26.19
C ASN A 129 -2.42 -22.07 25.22
N GLU A 130 -1.77 -21.01 25.70
CA GLU A 130 -0.87 -20.18 24.89
C GLU A 130 0.30 -20.99 24.34
N VAL A 131 0.92 -21.82 25.18
CA VAL A 131 1.99 -22.74 24.77
C VAL A 131 1.49 -23.71 23.70
N LEU A 132 0.31 -24.32 23.89
CA LEU A 132 -0.24 -25.28 22.94
C LEU A 132 -0.55 -24.64 21.57
N GLU A 133 -1.14 -23.44 21.55
CA GLU A 133 -1.42 -22.73 20.30
C GLU A 133 -0.13 -22.25 19.62
N ALA A 134 0.86 -21.79 20.39
CA ALA A 134 2.19 -21.47 19.87
C ALA A 134 2.84 -22.70 19.22
N GLU A 135 2.84 -23.86 19.90
CA GLU A 135 3.36 -25.11 19.34
C GLU A 135 2.65 -25.53 18.06
N LYS A 136 1.32 -25.44 18.03
CA LYS A 136 0.51 -25.79 16.86
C LYS A 136 0.82 -24.89 15.67
N SER A 137 0.97 -23.58 15.91
CA SER A 137 1.36 -22.61 14.89
C SER A 137 2.77 -22.90 14.36
N ASN A 138 3.72 -23.23 15.25
CA ASN A 138 5.09 -23.57 14.87
C ASN A 138 5.14 -24.84 14.02
N ARG A 139 4.44 -25.91 14.43
CA ARG A 139 4.30 -27.16 13.64
C ARG A 139 3.68 -26.90 12.26
N ARG A 140 2.77 -25.93 12.14
CA ARG A 140 2.19 -25.53 10.85
C ARG A 140 3.23 -24.84 9.97
N LEU A 141 3.93 -23.83 10.51
CA LEU A 141 4.97 -23.10 9.80
C LEU A 141 6.08 -24.03 9.33
N GLU A 142 6.52 -24.98 10.16
CA GLU A 142 7.51 -25.98 9.75
C GLU A 142 7.04 -26.83 8.56
N ARG A 143 5.76 -27.23 8.52
CA ARG A 143 5.20 -27.99 7.39
C ARG A 143 5.19 -27.14 6.11
N GLU A 144 4.76 -25.89 6.21
CA GLU A 144 4.76 -24.95 5.08
C GLU A 144 6.19 -24.69 4.57
N LEU A 145 7.15 -24.51 5.48
CA LEU A 145 8.55 -24.30 5.16
C LEU A 145 9.16 -25.53 4.46
N ARG A 146 8.87 -26.75 4.96
CA ARG A 146 9.28 -28.00 4.30
C ARG A 146 8.69 -28.10 2.88
N ALA A 147 7.41 -27.79 2.70
CA ALA A 147 6.77 -27.79 1.39
C ALA A 147 7.39 -26.76 0.43
N LEU A 148 7.69 -25.56 0.93
CA LEU A 148 8.30 -24.48 0.14
C LEU A 148 9.74 -24.83 -0.26
N ARG A 149 10.54 -25.44 0.63
CA ARG A 149 11.87 -25.98 0.30
C ARG A 149 11.79 -27.03 -0.81
N LYS A 150 10.83 -27.96 -0.75
CA LYS A 150 10.63 -28.98 -1.79
C LYS A 150 10.27 -28.35 -3.14
N ARG A 151 9.36 -27.36 -3.15
CA ARG A 151 9.00 -26.60 -4.35
C ARG A 151 10.18 -25.85 -4.93
N LEU A 152 10.95 -25.16 -4.09
CA LEU A 152 12.16 -24.44 -4.52
C LEU A 152 13.17 -25.38 -5.17
N GLY A 153 13.40 -26.56 -4.57
CA GLY A 153 14.26 -27.58 -5.17
C GLY A 153 13.79 -28.01 -6.56
N ALA A 154 12.49 -28.31 -6.72
CA ALA A 154 11.92 -28.67 -8.02
C ALA A 154 12.04 -27.54 -9.05
N THR A 155 11.77 -26.29 -8.66
CA THR A 155 11.91 -25.12 -9.54
C THR A 155 13.36 -24.88 -9.95
N LEU A 156 14.33 -25.09 -9.06
CA LEU A 156 15.75 -24.97 -9.40
C LEU A 156 16.21 -26.01 -10.41
N VAL A 157 15.75 -27.26 -10.26
CA VAL A 157 16.01 -28.33 -11.24
C VAL A 157 15.40 -27.96 -12.60
N LEU A 158 14.13 -27.54 -12.64
CA LEU A 158 13.46 -27.13 -13.88
C LEU A 158 14.18 -25.95 -14.55
N ARG A 159 14.66 -24.98 -13.77
CA ARG A 159 15.46 -23.87 -14.31
C ARG A 159 16.75 -24.37 -14.98
N SER A 160 17.43 -25.34 -14.35
CA SER A 160 18.65 -25.92 -14.92
C SER A 160 18.38 -26.65 -16.23
N THR A 161 17.30 -27.42 -16.32
CA THR A 161 16.93 -28.14 -17.54
C THR A 161 16.55 -27.18 -18.66
N LEU A 162 15.75 -26.15 -18.35
CA LEU A 162 15.39 -25.12 -19.33
C LEU A 162 16.61 -24.36 -19.85
N GLN A 163 17.58 -24.07 -18.98
CA GLN A 163 18.83 -23.44 -19.41
C GLN A 163 19.63 -24.33 -20.36
N GLU A 164 19.66 -25.64 -20.10
CA GLU A 164 20.31 -26.60 -20.98
C GLU A 164 19.59 -26.70 -22.34
N ASP A 165 18.26 -26.75 -22.32
CA ASP A 165 17.44 -26.80 -23.54
C ASP A 165 17.61 -25.52 -24.38
N ILE A 166 17.63 -24.35 -23.76
CA ILE A 166 17.94 -23.07 -24.44
C ILE A 166 19.33 -23.14 -25.09
N ASN A 167 20.33 -23.67 -24.38
CA ASN A 167 21.68 -23.79 -24.94
C ASN A 167 21.72 -24.76 -26.13
N LYS A 168 20.92 -25.84 -26.11
CA LYS A 168 20.80 -26.79 -27.23
C LYS A 168 20.08 -26.15 -28.42
N THR A 169 18.97 -25.44 -28.19
CA THR A 169 18.20 -24.80 -29.26
C THR A 169 18.99 -23.69 -29.94
N VAL A 170 19.74 -22.87 -29.18
CA VAL A 170 20.64 -21.85 -29.74
C VAL A 170 21.69 -22.48 -30.66
N LYS A 171 22.30 -23.60 -30.26
CA LYS A 171 23.26 -24.32 -31.11
C LYS A 171 22.62 -24.90 -32.37
N ALA A 172 21.44 -25.52 -32.24
CA ALA A 172 20.71 -26.07 -33.39
C ALA A 172 20.31 -24.97 -34.37
N GLN A 173 19.81 -23.83 -33.86
CA GLN A 173 19.44 -22.68 -34.68
C GLN A 173 20.64 -22.09 -35.43
N ALA A 174 21.83 -22.02 -34.81
CA ALA A 174 23.04 -21.56 -35.48
C ALA A 174 23.43 -22.48 -36.65
N VAL A 175 23.34 -23.80 -36.46
CA VAL A 175 23.60 -24.79 -37.53
C VAL A 175 22.56 -24.66 -38.65
N GLU A 176 21.28 -24.60 -38.30
CA GLU A 176 20.21 -24.48 -39.29
C GLU A 176 20.32 -23.18 -40.10
N SER A 177 20.62 -22.06 -39.43
CA SER A 177 20.89 -20.78 -40.09
C SER A 177 22.04 -20.88 -41.09
N ALA A 178 23.17 -21.48 -40.70
CA ALA A 178 24.30 -21.66 -41.61
C ALA A 178 23.94 -22.54 -42.82
N THR A 179 23.20 -23.63 -42.60
CA THR A 179 22.75 -24.50 -43.71
C THR A 179 21.73 -23.80 -44.62
N ALA A 180 20.86 -22.96 -44.07
CA ALA A 180 19.91 -22.17 -44.85
C ALA A 180 20.63 -21.12 -45.71
N GLU A 181 21.64 -20.45 -45.15
CA GLU A 181 22.49 -19.51 -45.87
C GLU A 181 23.25 -20.19 -47.01
N GLU A 182 23.85 -21.36 -46.77
CA GLU A 182 24.53 -22.16 -47.80
C GLU A 182 23.57 -22.57 -48.93
N ARG A 183 22.34 -23.00 -48.59
CA ARG A 183 21.31 -23.34 -49.57
C ARG A 183 20.87 -22.13 -50.39
N LEU A 184 20.78 -20.95 -49.77
CA LEU A 184 20.38 -19.72 -50.44
C LEU A 184 21.45 -19.29 -51.46
N LEU A 185 22.73 -19.32 -51.07
CA LEU A 185 23.85 -19.09 -51.98
C LEU A 185 23.87 -20.11 -53.15
N SER A 186 23.61 -21.39 -52.85
CA SER A 186 23.54 -22.44 -53.86
C SER A 186 22.38 -22.21 -54.84
N MET A 187 21.21 -21.79 -54.34
CA MET A 187 20.04 -21.46 -55.15
C MET A 187 20.32 -20.27 -56.06
N ASP A 188 20.94 -19.21 -55.55
CA ASP A 188 21.30 -18.03 -56.33
C ASP A 188 22.26 -18.39 -57.47
N PHE A 189 23.28 -19.22 -57.17
CA PHE A 189 24.18 -19.74 -58.20
C PHE A 189 23.45 -20.55 -59.28
N LEU A 190 22.56 -21.46 -58.88
CA LEU A 190 21.77 -22.25 -59.82
C LEU A 190 20.84 -21.38 -60.67
N MET A 191 20.26 -20.33 -60.10
CA MET A 191 19.39 -19.39 -60.80
C MET A 191 20.17 -18.62 -61.88
N VAL A 192 21.36 -18.11 -61.54
CA VAL A 192 22.26 -17.45 -62.50
C VAL A 192 22.63 -18.42 -63.64
N LYS A 193 23.00 -19.65 -63.30
CA LYS A 193 23.40 -20.67 -64.28
C LYS A 193 22.25 -21.11 -65.18
N ALA A 194 21.04 -21.26 -64.63
CA ALA A 194 19.83 -21.57 -65.40
C ALA A 194 19.52 -20.47 -66.43
N LYS A 195 19.64 -19.20 -66.03
CA LYS A 195 19.47 -18.06 -66.93
C LYS A 195 20.52 -18.04 -68.05
N GLU A 196 21.78 -18.31 -67.73
CA GLU A 196 22.85 -18.42 -68.73
C GLU A 196 22.57 -19.52 -69.76
N LEU A 197 22.16 -20.71 -69.30
CA LEU A 197 21.82 -21.84 -70.17
C LEU A 197 20.60 -21.55 -71.04
N SER A 198 19.56 -20.88 -70.50
CA SER A 198 18.40 -20.43 -71.28
C SER A 198 18.85 -19.51 -72.42
N ASN A 199 19.64 -18.49 -72.09
CA ASN A 199 20.18 -17.55 -73.09
C ASN A 199 21.03 -18.28 -74.15
N ARG A 200 21.83 -19.29 -73.75
CA ARG A 200 22.63 -20.09 -74.68
C ARG A 200 21.77 -20.97 -75.58
N ARG A 201 20.70 -21.56 -75.04
CA ARG A 201 19.73 -22.35 -75.81
C ARG A 201 19.01 -21.49 -76.83
N GLU A 202 18.51 -20.32 -76.44
CA GLU A 202 17.87 -19.36 -77.34
C GLU A 202 18.81 -18.98 -78.49
N ARG A 203 20.07 -18.63 -78.17
CA ARG A 203 21.11 -18.38 -79.19
C ARG A 203 21.32 -19.57 -80.13
N ALA A 204 21.42 -20.79 -79.60
CA ALA A 204 21.61 -21.98 -80.43
C ALA A 204 20.39 -22.29 -81.30
N GLN A 205 19.17 -22.07 -80.79
CA GLN A 205 17.94 -22.21 -81.56
C GLN A 205 17.89 -21.23 -82.74
N LEU A 206 18.32 -19.97 -82.53
CA LEU A 206 18.48 -18.98 -83.60
C LEU A 206 19.49 -19.43 -84.66
N VAL A 207 20.56 -20.12 -84.28
CA VAL A 207 21.54 -20.68 -85.23
C VAL A 207 20.99 -21.89 -85.99
N SER A 208 20.23 -22.77 -85.33
CA SER A 208 19.66 -23.99 -85.94
C SER A 208 18.45 -23.73 -86.87
N ARG A 209 17.65 -22.70 -86.58
CA ARG A 209 16.74 -22.12 -87.57
C ARG A 209 17.62 -21.35 -88.52
N ASN A 210 18.13 -22.00 -89.57
CA ASN A 210 18.90 -21.40 -90.67
C ASN A 210 18.54 -19.92 -90.79
N MET A 211 19.41 -19.06 -90.25
CA MET A 211 19.15 -17.64 -89.98
C MET A 211 18.19 -17.08 -91.03
N ASP A 212 16.94 -16.84 -90.61
CA ASP A 212 15.93 -16.29 -91.51
C ASP A 212 16.54 -15.04 -92.16
N LYS A 213 16.31 -14.80 -93.45
CA LYS A 213 17.07 -13.75 -94.19
C LYS A 213 16.91 -12.35 -93.58
N SER A 214 15.93 -12.16 -92.69
CA SER A 214 15.70 -10.99 -91.84
C SER A 214 16.74 -10.77 -90.72
N VAL A 215 17.65 -11.72 -90.46
CA VAL A 215 18.66 -11.65 -89.38
C VAL A 215 20.07 -11.33 -89.93
N THR A 216 20.17 -10.83 -91.17
CA THR A 216 21.43 -10.26 -91.68
C THR A 216 21.78 -8.95 -90.96
N HIS A 217 23.07 -8.62 -90.81
CA HIS A 217 23.52 -7.38 -90.13
C HIS A 217 22.79 -6.13 -90.65
N GLN A 218 22.54 -6.06 -91.97
CA GLN A 218 21.80 -4.97 -92.59
C GLN A 218 20.34 -4.89 -92.13
N ALA A 219 19.63 -6.01 -92.05
CA ALA A 219 18.25 -6.05 -91.57
C ALA A 219 18.16 -5.75 -90.06
N ILE A 220 19.15 -6.18 -89.26
CA ILE A 220 19.25 -5.85 -87.83
C ILE A 220 19.52 -4.36 -87.63
N VAL A 221 20.40 -3.75 -88.43
CA VAL A 221 20.66 -2.31 -88.40
C VAL A 221 19.39 -1.54 -88.75
N GLN A 222 18.70 -1.92 -89.83
CA GLN A 222 17.42 -1.31 -90.22
C GLN A 222 16.34 -1.44 -89.13
N LEU A 223 16.16 -2.63 -88.54
CA LEU A 223 15.25 -2.83 -87.41
C LEU A 223 15.67 -2.04 -86.17
N SER A 224 16.97 -1.87 -85.92
CA SER A 224 17.45 -1.07 -84.79
C SER A 224 17.17 0.42 -85.03
N GLU A 225 17.36 0.90 -86.27
CA GLU A 225 17.00 2.25 -86.69
C GLU A 225 15.49 2.46 -86.57
N GLU A 226 14.66 1.54 -87.07
CA GLU A 226 13.20 1.55 -86.91
C GLU A 226 12.76 1.50 -85.44
N VAL A 227 13.42 0.72 -84.59
CA VAL A 227 13.12 0.70 -83.14
C VAL A 227 13.54 2.01 -82.49
N THR A 228 14.63 2.65 -82.93
CA THR A 228 15.01 3.95 -82.41
C THR A 228 14.08 5.06 -82.88
N THR A 229 13.62 5.05 -84.13
CA THR A 229 12.61 5.99 -84.63
C THR A 229 11.27 5.76 -83.93
N LEU A 230 10.82 4.50 -83.80
CA LEU A 230 9.61 4.16 -83.05
C LEU A 230 9.72 4.53 -81.57
N LYS A 231 10.88 4.35 -80.92
CA LYS A 231 11.08 4.83 -79.54
C LYS A 231 11.03 6.36 -79.47
N GLN A 232 11.61 7.05 -80.44
CA GLN A 232 11.52 8.51 -80.55
C GLN A 232 10.09 8.99 -80.82
N GLU A 233 9.26 8.21 -81.52
CA GLU A 233 7.83 8.48 -81.75
C GLU A 233 6.94 8.09 -80.56
N ILE A 234 7.30 7.02 -79.83
CA ILE A 234 6.59 6.57 -78.62
C ILE A 234 6.76 7.58 -77.49
N ILE A 235 7.89 8.28 -77.39
CA ILE A 235 8.11 9.31 -76.35
C ILE A 235 7.01 10.41 -76.40
N PRO A 236 6.77 11.12 -77.52
CA PRO A 236 5.72 12.12 -77.61
C PRO A 236 4.31 11.51 -77.57
N LEU A 237 4.10 10.30 -78.08
CA LEU A 237 2.81 9.61 -77.97
C LEU A 237 2.49 9.22 -76.52
N LYS A 238 3.49 8.79 -75.74
CA LYS A 238 3.34 8.43 -74.32
C LYS A 238 3.13 9.67 -73.46
N GLU A 239 3.76 10.80 -73.80
CA GLU A 239 3.44 12.09 -73.16
C GLU A 239 2.02 12.57 -73.53
N LYS A 240 1.56 12.38 -74.78
CA LYS A 240 0.16 12.64 -75.15
C LYS A 240 -0.83 11.69 -74.47
N LEU A 241 -0.44 10.46 -74.18
CA LEU A 241 -1.29 9.42 -73.59
C LEU A 241 -1.33 9.49 -72.06
N LYS A 242 -0.29 10.01 -71.40
CA LYS A 242 -0.19 10.19 -69.94
C LYS A 242 -1.44 10.83 -69.31
N PRO A 243 -2.00 11.93 -69.85
CA PRO A 243 -3.24 12.53 -69.33
C PRO A 243 -4.48 11.64 -69.46
N TYR A 244 -4.47 10.64 -70.35
CA TYR A 244 -5.60 9.74 -70.59
C TYR A 244 -5.48 8.40 -69.84
N MET A 245 -4.35 8.12 -69.19
CA MET A 245 -4.13 6.86 -68.46
C MET A 245 -4.99 6.71 -67.21
N ASP A 246 -5.52 7.82 -66.67
CA ASP A 246 -6.43 7.82 -65.53
C ASP A 246 -7.90 7.56 -65.93
N LEU A 247 -8.20 7.67 -67.23
CA LEU A 247 -9.52 7.38 -67.78
C LEU A 247 -9.69 5.87 -67.99
N SER A 248 -10.90 5.36 -67.74
CA SER A 248 -11.19 3.95 -67.96
C SER A 248 -11.26 3.61 -69.46
N PRO A 249 -10.83 2.40 -69.88
CA PRO A 249 -10.86 1.99 -71.30
C PRO A 249 -12.25 1.95 -71.95
N SER A 250 -13.34 1.91 -71.18
CA SER A 250 -14.70 1.92 -71.71
C SER A 250 -15.23 3.37 -71.88
N PRO A 251 -15.76 3.75 -73.07
CA PRO A 251 -16.17 5.14 -73.36
C PRO A 251 -17.23 5.70 -72.42
N PHE A 252 -18.21 4.86 -72.05
CA PHE A 252 -19.29 5.25 -71.13
C PHE A 252 -18.78 5.55 -69.72
N LEU A 253 -17.82 4.77 -69.24
CA LEU A 253 -17.28 4.87 -67.88
C LEU A 253 -16.25 6.02 -67.79
N ALA A 254 -15.57 6.32 -68.89
CA ALA A 254 -14.74 7.52 -69.02
C ALA A 254 -15.58 8.81 -69.00
N GLN A 255 -16.76 8.83 -69.65
CA GLN A 255 -17.69 9.95 -69.57
C GLN A 255 -18.18 10.21 -68.15
N VAL A 256 -18.50 9.14 -67.40
CA VAL A 256 -18.89 9.27 -65.98
C VAL A 256 -17.76 9.87 -65.14
N LYS A 257 -16.53 9.35 -65.29
CA LYS A 257 -15.35 9.90 -64.58
C LYS A 257 -15.05 11.35 -64.93
N ILE A 258 -15.25 11.75 -66.19
CA ILE A 258 -15.09 13.15 -66.62
C ILE A 258 -16.14 14.04 -65.97
N GLU A 259 -17.40 13.60 -65.90
CA GLU A 259 -18.47 14.35 -65.23
C GLU A 259 -18.30 14.40 -63.71
N GLU A 260 -17.81 13.34 -63.08
CA GLU A 260 -17.43 13.33 -61.65
C GLU A 260 -16.29 14.31 -61.38
N ALA A 261 -15.21 14.27 -62.16
CA ALA A 261 -14.09 15.20 -62.02
C ALA A 261 -14.52 16.66 -62.27
N LYS A 262 -15.45 16.92 -63.19
CA LYS A 262 -16.04 18.26 -63.38
C LYS A 262 -16.84 18.71 -62.16
N ARG A 263 -17.58 17.80 -61.52
CA ARG A 263 -18.32 18.12 -60.27
C ARG A 263 -17.37 18.37 -59.11
N GLU A 264 -16.30 17.60 -58.99
CA GLU A 264 -15.25 17.84 -57.99
C GLU A 264 -14.53 19.16 -58.23
N LEU A 265 -14.18 19.49 -59.48
CA LEU A 265 -13.61 20.79 -59.83
C LEU A 265 -14.58 21.93 -59.49
N ALA A 266 -15.85 21.82 -59.86
CA ALA A 266 -16.87 22.82 -59.51
C ALA A 266 -17.08 22.95 -57.99
N ALA A 267 -16.95 21.84 -57.25
CA ALA A 267 -17.01 21.86 -55.79
C ALA A 267 -15.77 22.53 -55.18
N VAL A 268 -14.57 22.28 -55.72
CA VAL A 268 -13.32 22.91 -55.28
C VAL A 268 -13.27 24.39 -55.68
N ASP A 269 -13.73 24.77 -56.86
CA ASP A 269 -13.86 26.16 -57.28
C ASP A 269 -14.90 26.89 -56.41
N SER A 270 -16.02 26.25 -56.06
CA SER A 270 -16.98 26.82 -55.11
C SER A 270 -16.40 26.92 -53.70
N GLU A 271 -15.60 25.93 -53.25
CA GLU A 271 -14.91 25.98 -51.96
C GLU A 271 -13.81 27.06 -51.95
N LEU A 272 -13.15 27.29 -53.09
CA LEU A 272 -12.18 28.37 -53.29
C LEU A 272 -12.90 29.71 -53.27
N GLU A 273 -14.01 29.88 -53.98
CA GLU A 273 -14.85 31.09 -53.91
C GLU A 273 -15.34 31.34 -52.46
N MET A 274 -15.74 30.29 -51.73
CA MET A 274 -16.16 30.41 -50.34
C MET A 274 -15.00 30.75 -49.37
N LYS A 275 -13.77 30.32 -49.68
CA LYS A 275 -12.55 30.67 -48.91
C LYS A 275 -11.97 32.04 -49.29
N VAL A 276 -12.22 32.51 -50.50
CA VAL A 276 -11.81 33.83 -50.99
C VAL A 276 -12.81 34.92 -50.57
N ASP A 277 -14.04 34.55 -50.21
CA ASP A 277 -15.05 35.41 -49.53
C ASP A 277 -14.84 35.55 -48.00
N PHE A 278 -13.58 35.71 -47.57
CA PHE A 278 -13.24 36.38 -46.31
C PHE A 278 -12.23 37.50 -46.58
N LYS A 279 -12.64 38.72 -46.21
CA LYS A 279 -11.85 39.97 -46.14
C LYS A 279 -10.45 39.81 -45.57
#